data_AF-A0A9X6AGD0-F1
#
_entry.id   AF-A0A9X6AGD0-F1
#
_cell.length_a   1.000
_cell.length_b   1.000
_cell.length_c   1.000
_cell.angle_alpha   90.00
_cell.angle_beta   90.00
_cell.angle_gamma   90.00
#
_symmetry.space_group_name_H-M   'P 1'
#
loop_
_entity.id
_entity.type
_entity.pdbx_description
1 polymer ?
#
loop_
_entity_poly.entity_id
_entity_poly.type
_entity_poly.pdbx_seq_one_letter_code
_entity_poly.pdbx_strand_id
1 'polypeptide(L)' 'LEQAEEYAERHTLEREQRAVLTEQDLPLHELPLLAEGMDLAGLYELATELRTQGIS' A
#
# COMPACT_ATOMS: atom_id res chain seq x y z
N LEU A 1 -3.80 -19.51 -17.94
CA LEU A 1 -2.44 -19.67 -17.37
C LEU A 1 -1.71 -18.33 -17.44
N GLU A 2 -1.73 -17.62 -18.57
CA GLU A 2 -1.23 -16.23 -18.70
C GLU A 2 -1.66 -15.28 -17.58
N GLN A 3 -2.96 -15.21 -17.27
CA GLN A 3 -3.46 -14.30 -16.23
C GLN A 3 -2.86 -14.56 -14.84
N ALA A 4 -2.42 -15.78 -14.53
CA ALA A 4 -1.76 -16.06 -13.25
C ALA A 4 -0.28 -15.67 -13.28
N GLU A 5 0.39 -15.81 -14.42
CA GLU A 5 1.78 -15.40 -14.64
C GLU A 5 1.92 -13.88 -14.62
N GLU A 6 1.03 -13.14 -15.30
CA GLU A 6 1.00 -11.67 -15.27
C GLU A 6 0.79 -11.12 -13.85
N TYR A 7 -0.09 -11.75 -13.06
CA TYR A 7 -0.29 -11.37 -11.66
C TYR A 7 0.95 -11.65 -10.80
N ALA A 8 1.66 -12.76 -11.04
CA ALA A 8 2.86 -13.11 -10.31
C ALA A 8 4.02 -12.15 -10.63
N GLU A 9 4.19 -11.77 -11.89
CA GLU A 9 5.22 -10.82 -12.32
C GLU A 9 4.97 -9.43 -11.70
N ARG A 10 3.75 -8.91 -11.78
CA ARG A 10 3.38 -7.62 -11.16
C ARG A 10 3.62 -7.63 -9.65
N HIS A 11 3.20 -8.68 -8.96
CA HIS A 11 3.37 -8.80 -7.51
C HIS A 11 4.85 -8.87 -7.11
N THR A 12 5.69 -9.54 -7.90
CA THR A 12 7.13 -9.60 -7.67
C THR A 12 7.77 -8.23 -7.81
N LEU A 13 7.43 -7.50 -8.89
CA LEU A 13 7.93 -6.16 -9.15
C LEU A 13 7.52 -5.15 -8.06
N GLU A 14 6.29 -5.24 -7.56
CA GLU A 14 5.82 -4.40 -6.45
C GLU A 14 6.55 -4.68 -5.14
N ARG A 15 6.85 -5.95 -4.86
CA ARG A 15 7.64 -6.32 -3.67
C ARG A 15 9.07 -5.82 -3.75
N GLU A 16 9.71 -5.91 -4.92
CA GLU A 16 11.07 -5.40 -5.13
C GLU A 16 11.13 -3.88 -4.94
N GLN A 17 10.16 -3.14 -5.47
CA GLN A 17 10.08 -1.69 -5.27
C GLN A 17 9.84 -1.30 -3.80
N ARG A 18 9.01 -2.06 -3.08
CA ARG A 18 8.83 -1.86 -1.63
C ARG A 18 10.13 -2.10 -0.86
N ALA A 19 10.95 -3.08 -1.28
CA ALA A 19 12.21 -3.38 -0.60
C ALA A 19 13.17 -2.17 -0.60
N VAL A 20 13.21 -1.40 -1.70
CA VAL A 20 14.00 -0.15 -1.79
C VAL A 20 13.60 0.87 -0.72
N LEU A 21 12.31 0.96 -0.37
CA LEU A 21 11.83 1.86 0.66
C LEU A 21 12.19 1.38 2.08
N THR A 22 12.23 0.06 2.29
CA THR A 22 12.60 -0.53 3.59
C THR A 22 14.08 -0.40 3.93
N GLU A 23 14.95 -0.13 2.95
CA GLU A 23 16.39 0.09 3.17
C GLU A 23 16.71 1.42 3.88
N GLN A 24 15.74 2.34 3.99
CA GLN A 24 15.98 3.70 4.47
C GLN A 24 15.94 3.87 6.00
N ASP A 25 15.74 2.80 6.77
CA ASP A 25 15.64 2.81 8.25
C ASP A 25 14.64 3.86 8.80
N LEU A 26 13.63 4.19 8.00
CA LEU A 26 12.54 5.10 8.35
C LEU A 26 11.23 4.31 8.54
N PRO A 27 10.33 4.76 9.44
CA PRO A 27 9.00 4.19 9.54
C PRO A 27 8.27 4.28 8.20
N LEU A 28 7.80 3.14 7.70
CA LEU A 28 7.01 3.03 6.48
C LEU A 28 5.57 2.65 6.83
N HIS A 29 4.62 3.39 6.27
CA HIS A 29 3.19 3.15 6.44
C HIS A 29 2.56 2.94 5.06
N GLU A 30 1.79 1.86 4.91
CA GLU A 30 1.11 1.53 3.65
C GLU A 30 -0.39 1.81 3.77
N LEU A 31 -0.95 2.49 2.78
CA LEU A 31 -2.38 2.81 2.73
C LEU A 31 -3.06 2.10 1.56
N PRO A 32 -4.33 1.69 1.70
CA PRO A 32 -5.07 1.10 0.62
C PRO A 32 -5.36 2.12 -0.48
N LEU A 33 -5.51 1.63 -1.71
CA LEU A 33 -6.01 2.45 -2.82
C LEU A 33 -7.52 2.61 -2.69
N LEU A 34 -7.99 3.86 -2.64
CA LEU A 34 -9.42 4.17 -2.72
C LEU A 34 -9.87 4.17 -4.19
N ALA A 35 -10.47 3.07 -4.64
CA ALA A 35 -10.84 2.87 -6.04
C ALA A 35 -11.87 3.90 -6.56
N GLU A 36 -12.73 4.39 -5.68
CA GLU A 36 -13.78 5.37 -6.00
C GLU A 36 -13.28 6.82 -5.98
N GLY A 37 -12.02 7.04 -5.59
CA GLY A 37 -11.42 8.36 -5.42
C GLY A 37 -11.50 8.86 -3.97
N MET A 38 -11.13 10.12 -3.77
CA MET A 38 -11.06 10.72 -2.44
C MET A 38 -12.33 11.48 -2.09
N ASP A 39 -12.97 11.10 -0.99
CA ASP A 39 -14.06 11.84 -0.36
C ASP A 39 -13.85 11.92 1.16
N LEU A 40 -14.84 12.45 1.89
CA LEU A 40 -14.73 12.57 3.35
C LEU A 40 -14.67 11.21 4.04
N ALA A 41 -15.42 10.21 3.56
CA ALA A 41 -15.42 8.88 4.13
C ALA A 41 -14.06 8.20 3.94
N GLY A 42 -13.51 8.28 2.74
CA GLY A 42 -12.18 7.81 2.39
C GLY A 42 -11.08 8.49 3.22
N LEU A 43 -11.19 9.79 3.50
CA LEU A 43 -10.25 10.46 4.41
C LEU A 43 -10.28 9.85 5.81
N TYR A 44 -11.46 9.58 6.36
CA TYR A 44 -11.59 8.94 7.67
C TYR A 44 -11.10 7.49 7.67
N GLU A 45 -11.33 6.76 6.57
CA GLU A 45 -10.81 5.41 6.38
C GLU A 45 -9.28 5.40 6.42
N LEU A 46 -8.63 6.24 5.62
CA LEU A 46 -7.17 6.35 5.60
C LEU A 46 -6.61 6.82 6.95
N ALA A 47 -7.26 7.77 7.62
CA ALA A 47 -6.86 8.20 8.96
C ALA A 47 -6.96 7.07 10.00
N THR A 48 -7.97 6.21 9.87
CA THR A 48 -8.15 5.04 10.75
C THR A 48 -7.08 3.98 10.50
N GLU A 49 -6.72 3.78 9.23
CA GLU A 49 -5.63 2.88 8.86
C GLU A 49 -4.28 3.35 9.42
N LEU A 50 -3.95 4.63 9.27
CA LEU A 50 -2.74 5.21 9.87
C LEU A 50 -2.69 5.05 11.40
N ARG A 51 -3.83 5.21 12.08
CA ARG A 51 -3.93 5.00 13.53
C ARG A 51 -3.68 3.56 13.94
N THR A 52 -4.21 2.61 13.16
CA THR A 52 -3.97 1.17 13.37
C THR A 52 -2.48 0.85 13.23
N GLN A 53 -1.76 1.60 12.39
CA GLN A 53 -0.32 1.48 12.21
C GLN A 53 0.52 2.28 13.23
N GLY A 54 -0.12 2.89 14.23
CA GLY A 54 0.58 3.55 15.35
C GLY A 54 0.78 5.06 15.20
N ILE A 55 0.22 5.70 14.17
CA ILE A 55 0.23 7.16 14.05
C ILE A 55 -0.90 7.75 14.92
N SER A 56 -0.55 8.63 15.86
CA SER A 56 -1.47 9.27 16.80
C SER A 56 -1.66 10.75 16.54
#